data_AF-A0A7M4A1I9-F1
#
_entry.id   AF-A0A7M4A1I9-F1
#
_cell.length_a   1.000
_cell.length_b   1.000
_cell.length_c   1.000
_cell.angle_alpha   90.00
_cell.angle_beta   90.00
_cell.angle_gamma   90.00
#
_symmetry.space_group_name_H-M   'P 1'
#
loop_
_entity.id
_entity.type
_entity.pdbx_description
1 polymer ?
#
loop_
_entity_poly.entity_id
_entity_poly.type
_entity_poly.pdbx_seq_one_letter_code
_entity_poly.pdbx_strand_id
1 'polypeptide(L)'
;MGPAPDPSRIPVVRRPIGELNLQAKLNEAGLEPAERPDLIELMDILEDTDPPTPVQGATSVDPMAEAWLRELLQVVVRDHGITGLRTEDIEEIASSKLGGREGTTLEVWLESLFSAGKLVKIHGGDATGWGPSPKWLSGRI
;
A
#
# COMPACT_ATOMS: atom_id res chain seq x y z
N MET A 1 10.83 29.22 -35.36
CA MET A 1 10.78 27.76 -35.60
C MET A 1 12.12 27.19 -35.19
N GLY A 2 12.15 26.27 -34.21
CA GLY A 2 13.40 25.64 -33.77
C GLY A 2 13.97 24.67 -34.82
N PRO A 3 15.21 24.20 -34.65
CA PRO A 3 15.78 23.19 -35.54
C PRO A 3 14.93 21.91 -35.51
N ALA A 4 14.86 21.20 -36.64
CA ALA A 4 14.17 19.93 -36.72
C ALA A 4 14.78 18.93 -35.71
N PRO A 5 13.96 18.15 -34.98
CA PRO A 5 14.48 17.15 -34.07
C PRO A 5 15.32 16.14 -34.85
N ASP A 6 16.49 15.81 -34.29
CA ASP A 6 17.45 14.86 -34.87
C ASP A 6 17.41 13.55 -34.08
N PRO A 7 16.78 12.48 -34.62
CA PRO A 7 16.66 11.19 -33.93
C PRO A 7 18.00 10.55 -33.61
N SER A 8 19.08 10.92 -34.30
CA SER A 8 20.43 10.38 -34.06
C SER A 8 21.05 10.83 -32.74
N ARG A 9 20.47 11.85 -32.09
CA ARG A 9 20.90 12.37 -30.79
C ARG A 9 20.31 11.60 -29.60
N ILE A 10 19.43 10.63 -29.84
CA ILE A 10 18.87 9.80 -28.77
C ILE A 10 19.91 8.75 -28.37
N PRO A 11 20.42 8.76 -27.13
CA PRO A 11 21.39 7.75 -26.69
C PRO A 11 20.74 6.37 -26.66
N VAL A 12 21.38 5.38 -27.29
CA VAL A 12 20.94 3.99 -27.26
C VAL A 12 21.40 3.35 -25.94
N VAL A 13 20.59 3.52 -24.89
CA VAL A 13 20.84 2.87 -23.59
C VAL A 13 20.32 1.43 -23.67
N ARG A 14 21.22 0.47 -23.94
CA ARG A 14 20.89 -0.97 -23.86
C ARG A 14 21.18 -1.46 -22.45
N ARG A 15 20.15 -1.84 -21.70
CA ARG A 15 20.30 -2.60 -20.45
C ARG A 15 19.90 -4.05 -20.72
N PRO A 16 20.78 -5.03 -20.52
CA PRO A 16 20.43 -6.43 -20.57
C PRO A 16 19.33 -6.74 -19.55
N ILE A 17 18.34 -7.54 -19.97
CA ILE A 17 17.22 -7.93 -19.09
C ILE A 17 17.79 -8.76 -17.95
N GLY A 18 17.49 -8.39 -16.71
CA GLY A 18 17.93 -9.09 -15.50
C GLY A 18 19.19 -8.53 -14.83
N GLU A 19 19.86 -7.52 -15.40
CA GLU A 19 21.05 -6.91 -14.79
C GLU A 19 20.75 -5.85 -13.70
N LEU A 20 19.47 -5.56 -13.44
CA LEU A 20 19.09 -4.57 -12.44
C LEU A 20 19.33 -5.10 -11.01
N ASN A 21 20.46 -4.74 -10.43
CA ASN A 21 20.70 -4.89 -9.00
C ASN A 21 20.23 -3.63 -8.27
N LEU A 22 19.03 -3.70 -7.67
CA LEU A 22 18.43 -2.59 -6.93
C LEU A 22 19.28 -2.16 -5.73
N GLN A 23 19.86 -3.11 -5.00
CA GLN A 23 20.69 -2.81 -3.82
C GLN A 23 21.92 -1.99 -4.20
N ALA A 24 22.63 -2.39 -5.26
CA ALA A 24 23.81 -1.66 -5.73
C ALA A 24 23.44 -0.22 -6.16
N LYS A 25 22.28 -0.05 -6.81
CA LYS A 25 21.79 1.26 -7.25
C LYS A 25 21.37 2.16 -6.09
N LEU A 26 20.78 1.59 -5.04
CA LEU A 26 20.45 2.31 -3.81
C LEU A 26 21.72 2.78 -3.09
N ASN A 27 22.70 1.88 -2.93
CA ASN A 27 23.99 2.20 -2.33
C ASN A 27 24.74 3.31 -3.11
N GLU A 28 24.76 3.25 -4.45
CA GLU A 28 25.35 4.30 -5.31
C GLU A 28 24.68 5.68 -5.09
N ALA A 29 23.37 5.68 -4.79
CA ALA A 29 22.59 6.88 -4.53
C ALA A 29 22.69 7.36 -3.07
N GLY A 30 23.37 6.61 -2.18
CA GLY A 30 23.40 6.87 -0.75
C GLY A 30 22.03 6.70 -0.06
N LEU A 31 21.18 5.86 -0.64
CA LEU A 31 19.84 5.56 -0.13
C LEU A 31 19.84 4.19 0.54
N GLU A 32 19.24 4.10 1.71
CA GLU A 32 18.93 2.82 2.34
C GLU A 32 17.68 2.20 1.68
N PRO A 33 17.64 0.86 1.51
CA PRO A 33 16.41 0.19 1.10
C PRO A 33 15.31 0.44 2.13
N ALA A 34 14.07 0.63 1.65
CA ALA A 34 12.92 0.71 2.54
C ALA A 34 12.79 -0.63 3.29
N GLU A 35 12.98 -0.60 4.61
CA GLU A 35 12.72 -1.74 5.46
C GLU A 35 11.21 -1.94 5.57
N ARG A 36 10.76 -3.19 5.41
CA ARG A 36 9.37 -3.53 5.68
C ARG A 36 9.09 -3.31 7.18
N PRO A 37 7.88 -2.85 7.54
CA PRO A 37 7.55 -2.63 8.94
C PRO A 37 7.54 -3.99 9.63
N ASP A 38 7.95 -4.04 10.89
CA ASP A 38 7.71 -5.23 11.68
C ASP A 38 6.20 -5.40 11.90
N LEU A 39 5.69 -6.60 11.69
CA LEU A 39 4.26 -6.88 11.88
C LEU A 39 3.87 -6.69 13.34
N ILE A 40 4.76 -7.07 14.28
CA ILE A 40 4.53 -6.91 15.72
C ILE A 40 4.44 -5.42 16.08
N GLU A 41 5.32 -4.59 15.53
CA GLU A 41 5.28 -3.14 15.73
C GLU A 41 3.97 -2.55 15.21
N LEU A 42 3.52 -2.95 14.02
CA LEU A 42 2.23 -2.48 13.47
C LEU A 42 1.03 -2.93 14.31
N MET A 43 1.08 -4.13 14.90
CA MET A 43 0.06 -4.62 15.83
C MET A 43 0.00 -3.74 17.07
N ASP A 44 1.14 -3.50 17.72
CA ASP A 44 1.24 -2.68 18.93
C ASP A 44 0.72 -1.26 18.67
N ILE A 45 1.12 -0.63 17.55
CA ILE A 45 0.62 0.69 17.15
C ILE A 45 -0.90 0.69 17.00
N LEU A 46 -1.46 -0.34 16.35
CA LEU A 46 -2.90 -0.43 16.09
C LEU A 46 -3.69 -0.73 17.38
N GLU A 47 -3.11 -1.45 18.33
CA GLU A 47 -3.69 -1.69 19.67
C GLU A 47 -3.72 -0.43 20.53
N ASP A 48 -2.63 0.35 20.53
CA ASP A 48 -2.51 1.61 21.27
C ASP A 48 -3.29 2.78 20.64
N THR A 49 -3.75 2.62 19.40
CA THR A 49 -4.54 3.64 18.71
C THR A 49 -5.97 3.71 19.26
N ASP A 50 -6.42 4.92 19.61
CA ASP A 50 -7.81 5.17 19.97
C ASP A 50 -8.76 4.73 18.84
N PRO A 51 -9.94 4.15 19.16
CA PRO A 51 -10.89 3.73 18.14
C PRO A 51 -11.22 4.85 17.15
N PRO A 52 -11.01 4.64 15.84
CA PRO A 52 -11.24 5.68 14.85
C PRO A 52 -12.73 5.95 14.69
N THR A 53 -13.05 7.14 14.17
CA THR A 53 -14.43 7.47 13.83
C THR A 53 -14.87 6.64 12.62
N PRO A 54 -16.07 6.01 12.65
CA PRO A 54 -16.57 5.22 11.52
C PRO A 54 -16.61 6.03 10.21
N VAL A 55 -16.26 5.39 9.09
CA VAL A 55 -16.29 6.01 7.77
C VAL A 55 -17.71 6.48 7.44
N GLN A 56 -17.84 7.76 7.08
CA GLN A 56 -19.11 8.34 6.66
C GLN A 56 -19.25 8.20 5.14
N GLY A 57 -20.12 7.29 4.68
CA GLY A 57 -20.38 7.11 3.25
C GLY A 57 -21.46 6.07 2.99
N ALA A 58 -22.42 6.40 2.12
CA ALA A 58 -23.55 5.51 1.80
C ALA A 58 -23.13 4.17 1.17
N THR A 59 -21.91 4.07 0.65
CA THR A 59 -21.35 2.84 0.05
C THR A 59 -20.49 2.03 1.01
N SER A 60 -20.38 2.43 2.28
CA SER A 60 -19.67 1.63 3.27
C SER A 60 -20.56 0.50 3.80
N VAL A 61 -20.04 -0.73 3.73
CA VAL A 61 -20.73 -1.92 4.25
C VAL A 61 -20.42 -2.14 5.73
N ASP A 62 -19.18 -1.84 6.13
CA ASP A 62 -18.70 -1.94 7.50
C ASP A 62 -17.87 -0.69 7.84
N PRO A 63 -18.54 0.40 8.27
CA PRO A 63 -17.88 1.69 8.51
C PRO A 63 -16.74 1.66 9.53
N MET A 64 -16.82 0.78 10.52
CA MET A 64 -15.80 0.68 11.57
C MET A 64 -14.60 -0.13 11.09
N ALA A 65 -14.82 -1.29 10.45
CA ALA A 65 -13.73 -2.07 9.87
C ALA A 65 -12.97 -1.27 8.80
N GLU A 66 -13.68 -0.53 7.95
CA GLU A 66 -13.05 0.36 6.98
C GLU A 66 -12.21 1.45 7.64
N ALA A 67 -12.66 2.00 8.77
CA ALA A 67 -11.91 3.01 9.51
C ALA A 67 -10.60 2.43 10.07
N TRP A 68 -10.65 1.24 10.66
CA TRP A 68 -9.45 0.54 11.15
C TRP A 68 -8.46 0.20 10.03
N LEU A 69 -8.95 -0.33 8.91
CA LEU A 69 -8.10 -0.59 7.74
C LEU A 69 -7.44 0.70 7.24
N ARG A 70 -8.18 1.81 7.26
CA ARG A 70 -7.65 3.13 6.86
C ARG A 70 -6.58 3.63 7.81
N GLU A 71 -6.72 3.43 9.12
CA GLU A 71 -5.66 3.76 10.10
C GLU A 71 -4.40 2.95 9.84
N LEU A 72 -4.53 1.62 9.73
CA LEU A 72 -3.40 0.73 9.45
C LEU A 72 -2.63 1.16 8.19
N LEU A 73 -3.36 1.33 7.09
CA LEU A 73 -2.74 1.71 5.81
C LEU A 73 -2.19 3.14 5.83
N GLN A 74 -2.72 4.02 6.67
CA GLN A 74 -2.15 5.35 6.86
C GLN A 74 -0.79 5.27 7.56
N VAL A 75 -0.67 4.50 8.64
CA VAL A 75 0.60 4.26 9.35
C VAL A 75 1.64 3.68 8.38
N VAL A 76 1.27 2.63 7.66
CA VAL A 76 2.16 1.97 6.67
C VAL A 76 2.70 2.94 5.61
N VAL A 77 1.84 3.80 5.06
CA VAL A 77 2.22 4.73 4.00
C VAL A 77 2.97 5.95 4.53
N ARG A 78 2.52 6.54 5.64
CA ARG A 78 3.07 7.81 6.13
C ARG A 78 4.29 7.65 7.01
N ASP A 79 4.32 6.60 7.83
CA ASP A 79 5.33 6.45 8.87
C ASP A 79 6.45 5.51 8.40
N HIS A 80 6.11 4.47 7.62
CA HIS A 80 7.07 3.51 7.09
C HIS A 80 7.41 3.70 5.60
N GLY A 81 6.69 4.57 4.89
CA GLY A 81 6.98 4.89 3.48
C GLY A 81 6.68 3.75 2.48
N ILE A 82 5.84 2.78 2.87
CA ILE A 82 5.52 1.61 2.06
C ILE A 82 4.15 1.76 1.42
N THR A 83 4.00 1.24 0.21
CA THR A 83 2.81 1.48 -0.62
C THR A 83 1.58 0.66 -0.22
N GLY A 84 1.74 -0.39 0.60
CA GLY A 84 0.65 -1.26 1.06
C GLY A 84 1.14 -2.52 1.76
N LEU A 85 0.20 -3.38 2.17
CA LEU A 85 0.44 -4.65 2.87
C LEU A 85 -0.14 -5.84 2.09
N ARG A 86 0.40 -7.05 2.30
CA ARG A 86 -0.19 -8.28 1.74
C ARG A 86 -1.50 -8.61 2.46
N THR A 87 -2.39 -9.37 1.83
CA THR A 87 -3.61 -9.86 2.50
C THR A 87 -3.29 -10.57 3.82
N GLU A 88 -2.29 -11.44 3.80
CA GLU A 88 -1.77 -12.21 4.96
C GLU A 88 -1.35 -11.29 6.11
N ASP A 89 -0.57 -10.24 5.79
CA ASP A 89 -0.08 -9.29 6.79
C ASP A 89 -1.25 -8.50 7.40
N ILE A 90 -2.23 -8.08 6.58
CA ILE A 90 -3.44 -7.37 7.06
C ILE A 90 -4.27 -8.26 7.98
N GLU A 91 -4.38 -9.55 7.63
CA GLU A 91 -5.09 -10.54 8.43
C GLU A 91 -4.45 -10.69 9.81
N GLU A 92 -3.14 -10.93 9.84
CA GLU A 92 -2.35 -11.11 11.07
C GLU A 92 -2.43 -9.88 11.97
N ILE A 93 -2.32 -8.68 11.39
CA ILE A 93 -2.31 -7.43 12.16
C ILE A 93 -3.70 -7.06 12.68
N ALA A 94 -4.74 -7.19 11.86
CA ALA A 94 -5.98 -6.44 12.07
C ALA A 94 -7.26 -7.29 12.04
N SER A 95 -7.22 -8.61 11.82
CA SER A 95 -8.42 -9.47 11.71
C SER A 95 -9.48 -9.15 12.78
N SER A 96 -9.08 -9.04 14.05
CA SER A 96 -9.98 -8.73 15.18
C SER A 96 -10.73 -7.39 15.03
N LYS A 97 -10.06 -6.37 14.50
CA LYS A 97 -10.62 -5.01 14.25
C LYS A 97 -11.39 -4.94 12.92
N LEU A 98 -11.17 -5.90 12.02
CA LEU A 98 -11.83 -6.03 10.73
C LEU A 98 -13.03 -6.98 10.78
N GLY A 99 -13.64 -7.17 11.95
CA GLY A 99 -14.81 -8.04 12.13
C GLY A 99 -14.49 -9.54 12.11
N GLY A 100 -13.25 -9.92 12.41
CA GLY A 100 -12.77 -11.30 12.39
C GLY A 100 -12.68 -11.90 10.98
N ARG A 101 -12.47 -11.05 9.96
CA ARG A 101 -12.40 -11.50 8.57
C ARG A 101 -11.02 -12.07 8.27
N GLU A 102 -11.01 -13.31 7.79
CA GLU A 102 -9.80 -14.07 7.47
C GLU A 102 -9.97 -14.80 6.13
N GLY A 103 -8.85 -15.19 5.52
CA GLY A 103 -8.76 -15.89 4.25
C GLY A 103 -9.60 -15.23 3.15
N THR A 104 -10.40 -16.05 2.47
CA THR A 104 -11.25 -15.58 1.36
C THR A 104 -12.25 -14.50 1.75
N THR A 105 -12.69 -14.47 3.02
CA THR A 105 -13.65 -13.44 3.46
C THR A 105 -12.99 -12.07 3.54
N LEU A 106 -11.74 -12.03 4.01
CA LEU A 106 -10.92 -10.82 3.99
C LEU A 106 -10.63 -10.40 2.54
N GLU A 107 -10.21 -11.33 1.69
CA GLU A 107 -9.91 -11.07 0.27
C GLU A 107 -11.10 -10.44 -0.46
N VAL A 108 -12.28 -11.04 -0.35
CA VAL A 108 -13.50 -10.55 -1.01
C VAL A 108 -13.86 -9.15 -0.51
N TRP A 109 -13.68 -8.89 0.78
CA TRP A 109 -13.94 -7.56 1.34
C TRP A 109 -12.94 -6.52 0.81
N LEU A 110 -11.65 -6.83 0.78
CA LEU A 110 -10.62 -5.94 0.22
C LEU A 110 -10.86 -5.67 -1.28
N GLU A 111 -11.25 -6.69 -2.05
CA GLU A 111 -11.65 -6.54 -3.46
C GLU A 111 -12.85 -5.60 -3.62
N SER A 112 -13.81 -5.64 -2.71
CA SER A 112 -14.95 -4.72 -2.73
C SER A 112 -14.53 -3.27 -2.51
N LEU A 113 -13.55 -3.03 -1.61
CA LEU A 113 -13.00 -1.70 -1.35
C LEU A 113 -12.17 -1.20 -2.54
N PHE A 114 -11.41 -2.08 -3.19
CA PHE A 114 -10.72 -1.78 -4.44
C PHE A 114 -11.69 -1.42 -5.57
N SER A 115 -12.76 -2.20 -5.74
CA SER A 115 -13.82 -1.94 -6.73
C SER A 115 -14.52 -0.60 -6.47
N ALA A 116 -14.64 -0.20 -5.20
CA ALA A 116 -15.15 1.11 -4.79
C ALA A 116 -14.14 2.27 -4.95
N GLY A 117 -12.91 2.00 -5.42
CA GLY A 117 -11.85 2.99 -5.60
C GLY A 117 -11.19 3.46 -4.29
N LYS A 118 -11.44 2.77 -3.18
CA LYS A 118 -10.87 3.09 -1.85
C LYS A 118 -9.46 2.55 -1.71
N LEU A 119 -9.21 1.36 -2.27
CA LEU A 119 -7.90 0.72 -2.29
C LEU A 119 -7.29 0.76 -3.69
N VAL A 120 -5.98 0.54 -3.76
CA VAL A 120 -5.22 0.16 -4.95
C VAL A 120 -4.72 -1.27 -4.75
N LYS A 121 -4.81 -2.08 -5.81
CA LYS A 121 -4.29 -3.45 -5.82
C LYS A 121 -2.85 -3.45 -6.32
N ILE A 122 -1.95 -4.03 -5.54
CA ILE A 122 -0.52 -4.08 -5.82
C ILE A 122 -0.18 -5.48 -6.30
N HIS A 123 0.33 -5.56 -7.53
CA HIS A 123 0.86 -6.78 -8.12
C HIS A 123 2.38 -6.67 -8.19
N GLY A 124 3.06 -7.43 -7.33
CA GLY A 124 4.51 -7.49 -7.27
C GLY A 124 4.96 -8.51 -6.24
N GLY A 125 5.75 -9.51 -6.66
CA GLY A 125 6.11 -10.66 -5.83
C GLY A 125 5.05 -11.77 -5.88
N ASP A 126 4.99 -12.56 -4.81
CA ASP A 126 4.32 -13.88 -4.80
C ASP A 126 2.88 -13.80 -4.26
N ALA A 127 2.43 -12.61 -3.84
CA ALA A 127 1.16 -12.38 -3.17
C ALA A 127 0.48 -11.09 -3.66
N THR A 128 -0.84 -10.99 -3.40
CA THR A 128 -1.61 -9.77 -3.65
C THR A 128 -1.41 -8.79 -2.50
N GLY A 129 -1.05 -7.54 -2.83
CA GLY A 129 -0.96 -6.44 -1.88
C GLY A 129 -2.08 -5.41 -2.04
N TRP A 130 -2.31 -4.65 -0.98
CA TRP A 130 -3.34 -3.62 -0.88
C TRP A 130 -2.76 -2.34 -0.32
N GLY A 131 -2.88 -1.26 -1.07
CA GLY A 131 -2.56 0.09 -0.63
C GLY A 131 -3.82 0.95 -0.57
N PRO A 132 -3.81 2.05 0.18
CA PRO A 132 -4.94 2.97 0.18
C PRO A 132 -4.86 3.90 -1.04
N SER A 133 -5.99 4.24 -1.65
CA SER A 133 -6.00 5.25 -2.71
C SER A 133 -5.75 6.64 -2.11
N PRO A 134 -4.99 7.54 -2.77
CA PRO A 134 -4.70 8.86 -2.22
C PRO A 134 -5.94 9.68 -1.87
N LYS A 135 -7.00 9.54 -2.69
CA LYS A 135 -8.30 10.20 -2.46
C LYS A 135 -8.97 9.69 -1.18
N TRP A 136 -8.91 8.39 -0.93
CA TRP A 136 -9.55 7.79 0.23
C TRP A 136 -8.86 8.16 1.55
N LEU A 137 -7.53 8.26 1.56
CA LEU A 137 -6.78 8.80 2.73
C LEU A 137 -7.06 10.27 2.98
N SER A 138 -7.16 11.09 1.92
CA SER A 138 -7.32 12.54 2.05
C SER A 138 -8.69 12.94 2.61
N GLY A 139 -9.71 12.08 2.48
CA GLY A 139 -11.07 12.33 2.97
C GLY A 139 -11.27 12.19 4.49
N ARG A 140 -10.20 12.27 5.29
CA ARG A 140 -10.27 12.26 6.77
C ARG A 140 -10.51 13.67 7.36
N ILE A 141 -10.40 14.72 6.54
CA ILE A 141 -10.48 16.14 6.94
C ILE A 141 -11.91 16.65 6.81
#